data_AF-A0A0N0YL62-F1
#
_entry.id   AF-A0A0N0YL62-F1
#
_cell.length_a   1.000
_cell.length_b   1.000
_cell.length_c   1.000
_cell.angle_alpha   90.00
_cell.angle_beta   90.00
_cell.angle_gamma   90.00
#
_symmetry.space_group_name_H-M   'P 1'
#
loop_
_entity.id
_entity.type
_entity.pdbx_description
1 polymer ?
#
loop_
_entity_poly.entity_id
_entity_poly.type
_entity_poly.pdbx_seq_one_letter_code
_entity_poly.pdbx_strand_id
1 'polypeptide(L)' 'MARTKRQTDRQAEYVCPACKQPVATTLTRHKTLGIFVPHWGPGPCHNPECHSCEAESGASSGAARDAHVGR' A
#
# COMPACT_ATOMS: atom_id res chain seq x y z
N MET A 1 36.85 0.05 -4.55
CA MET A 1 35.66 0.22 -5.42
C MET A 1 34.44 0.35 -4.53
N ALA A 2 33.89 1.57 -4.44
CA ALA A 2 32.92 1.97 -3.42
C ALA A 2 31.57 1.24 -3.56
N ARG A 3 30.99 0.83 -2.42
CA ARG A 3 29.67 0.20 -2.32
C ARG A 3 28.59 1.06 -3.00
N THR A 4 28.05 0.61 -4.13
CA THR A 4 26.81 1.16 -4.70
C THR A 4 25.64 0.23 -4.38
N LYS A 5 25.38 0.00 -3.09
CA LYS A 5 24.02 -0.37 -2.66
C LYS A 5 23.19 0.90 -2.86
N ARG A 6 22.44 0.95 -3.97
CA ARG A 6 21.50 2.04 -4.24
C ARG A 6 20.58 2.17 -3.03
N GLN A 7 20.41 3.41 -2.62
CA GLN A 7 19.70 3.93 -1.47
C GLN A 7 18.18 3.70 -1.58
N THR A 8 17.72 2.46 -1.68
CA THR A 8 16.31 2.12 -1.42
C THR A 8 15.99 2.22 0.10
N ASP A 9 17.04 2.44 0.90
CA ASP A 9 17.15 2.14 2.34
C ASP A 9 17.00 3.33 3.30
N ARG A 10 16.89 4.59 2.83
CA ARG A 10 16.46 5.68 3.72
C ARG A 10 14.94 5.63 3.86
N GLN A 11 14.46 4.50 4.37
CA GLN A 11 13.08 4.07 4.39
C GLN A 11 12.26 5.14 5.09
N ALA A 12 11.47 5.89 4.32
CA ALA A 12 10.51 6.81 4.88
C ALA A 12 9.53 5.97 5.71
N GLU A 13 9.54 6.15 7.02
CA GLU A 13 8.60 5.47 7.90
C GLU A 13 7.20 5.97 7.56
N TYR A 14 6.33 5.04 7.17
CA TYR A 14 4.95 5.38 6.87
C TYR A 14 4.20 5.66 8.16
N VAL A 15 3.45 6.75 8.19
CA VAL A 15 2.64 7.15 9.33
C VAL A 15 1.17 7.26 8.93
N CYS A 16 0.28 6.89 9.85
CA CYS A 16 -1.14 7.10 9.66
C CYS A 16 -1.42 8.62 9.58
N PRO A 17 -2.12 9.14 8.56
CA PRO A 17 -2.40 10.57 8.46
C PRO A 17 -3.32 11.07 9.58
N ALA A 18 -4.11 10.21 10.21
CA ALA A 18 -5.04 10.54 11.28
C ALA A 18 -4.37 10.59 12.66
N CYS A 19 -3.82 9.48 13.14
CA CYS A 19 -3.24 9.39 14.50
C CYS A 19 -1.73 9.62 14.55
N LYS A 20 -1.08 9.79 13.39
CA LYS A 20 0.38 9.99 13.25
C LYS A 20 1.25 8.86 13.80
N GLN A 21 0.65 7.71 14.14
CA GLN A 21 1.38 6.53 14.56
C GLN A 21 2.08 5.87 13.37
N PRO A 22 3.26 5.25 13.58
CA PRO A 22 3.91 4.47 12.55
C PRO A 22 3.04 3.28 12.13
N VAL A 23 3.00 3.00 10.84
CA VAL A 23 2.27 1.87 10.27
C VAL A 23 3.23 0.95 9.52
N ALA A 24 2.84 -0.31 9.37
CA ALA A 24 3.61 -1.26 8.57
C ALA A 24 3.75 -0.75 7.13
N THR A 25 4.88 -1.06 6.49
CA THR A 25 5.02 -0.81 5.05
C THR A 25 4.46 -2.00 4.29
N THR A 26 3.57 -1.77 3.33
CA THR A 26 3.03 -2.82 2.47
C THR A 26 3.62 -2.73 1.06
N LEU A 27 3.85 -3.88 0.44
CA LEU A 27 4.23 -3.99 -0.96
C LEU A 27 3.05 -4.50 -1.77
N THR A 28 2.50 -3.64 -2.61
CA THR A 28 1.50 -4.02 -3.61
C THR A 28 2.17 -4.16 -4.97
N ARG A 29 1.62 -5.02 -5.83
CA ARG A 29 2.08 -5.18 -7.20
C ARG A 29 0.91 -4.98 -8.13
N HIS A 30 1.06 -4.06 -9.07
CA HIS A 30 0.09 -3.89 -10.15
C HIS A 30 0.73 -4.33 -11.46
N LYS A 31 -0.08 -4.91 -12.34
CA LYS A 31 0.37 -5.36 -13.65
C LYS A 31 0.18 -4.22 -14.65
N THR A 32 1.26 -3.81 -15.30
CA THR A 32 1.27 -2.74 -16.31
C THR A 32 1.97 -3.28 -17.56
N LEU A 33 1.29 -3.27 -18.71
CA LEU A 33 1.88 -3.70 -20.00
C LEU A 33 2.58 -5.07 -19.97
N GLY A 34 2.04 -6.02 -19.19
CA GLY A 34 2.59 -7.37 -19.07
C GLY A 34 3.68 -7.55 -18.01
N ILE A 35 4.17 -6.47 -17.37
CA ILE A 35 5.14 -6.54 -16.27
C ILE A 35 4.48 -6.26 -14.91
N PHE A 36 5.05 -6.81 -13.83
CA PHE A 36 4.61 -6.54 -12.46
C PHE A 36 5.45 -5.44 -11.82
N VAL A 37 4.84 -4.29 -11.57
CA VAL A 37 5.47 -3.12 -10.97
C VAL A 37 5.24 -3.13 -9.45
N PRO A 38 6.30 -3.09 -8.62
CA PRO A 38 6.14 -2.97 -7.17
C PRO A 38 5.80 -1.53 -6.77
N HIS A 39 4.88 -1.40 -5.83
CA HIS A 39 4.52 -0.15 -5.18
C HIS A 39 4.61 -0.34 -3.67
N TRP A 40 5.33 0.54 -2.99
CA TRP A 40 5.46 0.56 -1.54
C TRP A 40 4.56 1.65 -0.97
N GLY A 41 3.78 1.36 0.07
CA GLY A 41 2.88 2.32 0.68
C GLY A 41 2.59 2.05 2.15
N PRO A 42 1.85 2.96 2.82
CA PRO A 42 1.40 2.74 4.18
C PRO A 42 0.46 1.53 4.23
N GLY A 43 0.65 0.68 5.22
CA GLY A 43 -0.30 -0.36 5.59
C GLY A 43 -1.48 0.19 6.39
N PRO A 44 -2.47 -0.68 6.68
CA PRO A 44 -3.64 -0.33 7.45
C PRO A 44 -3.26 0.16 8.86
N CYS A 45 -4.07 1.06 9.40
CA CYS A 45 -3.93 1.50 10.79
C CYS A 45 -4.64 0.50 11.71
N HIS A 46 -3.91 -0.07 12.66
CA HIS A 46 -4.44 -1.01 13.68
C HIS A 46 -4.60 -0.36 15.07
N ASN A 47 -4.50 0.97 15.16
CA ASN A 47 -4.70 1.66 16.44
C ASN A 47 -6.20 1.75 16.73
N PRO A 48 -6.75 1.06 17.75
CA PRO A 48 -8.19 1.04 18.02
C PRO A 48 -8.75 2.41 18.42
N GLU A 49 -7.90 3.28 18.95
CA GLU A 49 -8.26 4.67 19.31
C GLU A 49 -8.31 5.60 18.08
N CYS A 50 -7.91 5.11 16.90
CA CYS A 50 -7.90 5.88 15.67
C CYS A 50 -9.26 5.79 14.97
N HIS A 51 -9.84 6.94 14.61
CA HIS A 51 -11.09 6.97 13.84
C HIS A 51 -10.95 6.38 12.43
N SER A 52 -9.72 6.23 11.93
CA SER A 52 -9.42 5.58 10.64
C SER A 52 -8.91 4.14 10.82
N CYS A 53 -9.11 3.53 11.99
CA CYS A 53 -8.73 2.13 12.20
C CYS A 53 -9.53 1.26 11.23
N GLU A 54 -8.85 0.48 10.39
CA GLU A 54 -9.53 -0.49 9.55
C GLU A 54 -9.89 -1.70 10.41
N ALA A 55 -11.20 -1.90 10.65
CA ALA A 55 -11.69 -3.13 11.24
C ALA A 55 -11.62 -4.23 10.18
N GLU A 56 -10.48 -4.93 10.10
CA GLU A 56 -10.18 -6.14 9.32
C GLU A 56 -11.29 -6.54 8.31
N SER A 57 -11.50 -5.69 7.30
CA SER A 57 -12.46 -5.95 6.23
C SER A 57 -11.60 -6.24 5.02
N GLY A 58 -11.48 -7.55 4.74
CA GLY A 58 -10.50 -8.17 3.86
C GLY A 58 -10.08 -7.33 2.65
N ALA A 59 -8.77 -7.32 2.42
CA ALA A 59 -8.09 -6.85 1.22
C ALA A 59 -8.93 -7.06 -0.06
N SER A 60 -9.62 -6.02 -0.50
CA SER A 60 -10.23 -5.96 -1.82
C SER A 60 -10.26 -4.51 -2.29
N SER A 61 -9.14 -4.05 -2.83
CA SER A 61 -9.11 -2.88 -3.72
C SER A 61 -8.74 -3.38 -5.11
N GLY A 62 -9.74 -4.00 -5.74
CA GLY A 62 -9.66 -4.55 -7.09
C GLY A 62 -11.04 -4.85 -7.67
N ALA A 63 -12.05 -4.01 -7.40
CA ALA A 63 -13.36 -4.13 -8.03
C ALA A 63 -13.97 -2.74 -8.27
N ALA A 64 -13.99 -2.37 -9.56
CA ALA A 64 -14.88 -1.45 -10.28
C ALA A 64 -14.01 -0.71 -11.33
N ARG A 65 -14.26 -0.77 -12.63
CA ARG A 65 -15.55 -0.71 -13.34
C ARG A 65 -15.39 -1.36 -14.72
N ASP A 66 -16.26 -2.31 -15.08
CA ASP A 66 -16.98 -2.30 -16.36
C ASP A 66 -18.07 -3.39 -16.32
N ALA A 67 -19.25 -3.01 -15.85
CA ALA A 67 -20.47 -3.69 -16.23
C ALA A 67 -21.13 -2.74 -17.23
N HIS A 68 -21.13 -3.08 -18.52
CA HIS A 68 -22.21 -2.88 -19.51
C HIS A 68 -21.69 -3.08 -20.96
N VAL A 69 -21.95 -4.24 -21.57
CA VAL A 69 -22.79 -4.37 -22.79
C VAL A 69 -22.82 -5.83 -23.25
N GLY A 70 -24.02 -6.38 -23.43
CA GLY A 70 -24.24 -7.75 -23.85
C GLY A 70 -24.15 -7.98 -25.37
N ARG A 71 -24.05 -9.25 -25.75
CA ARG A 71 -24.89 -9.93 -26.75
C ARG A 71 -24.66 -11.44 -26.68
#